data_AF-A0A928IGW8-F1
#
_entry.id   AF-A0A928IGW8-F1
#
_cell.length_a   1.000
_cell.length_b   1.000
_cell.length_c   1.000
_cell.angle_alpha   90.00
_cell.angle_beta   90.00
_cell.angle_gamma   90.00
#
_symmetry.space_group_name_H-M   'P 1'
#
loop_
_entity.id
_entity.type
_entity.pdbx_description
1 polymer ?
#
loop_
_entity_poly.entity_id
_entity_poly.type
_entity_poly.pdbx_seq_one_letter_code
_entity_poly.pdbx_strand_id
1 'polypeptide(L)'
;MFTTKKKKIQKYLEQKTADNKCAFDDLLSDYLNGSLKDDLESVKIERVEIHIDWFEDIKCIGIQGRYKKYYMDLQIYPKEFSISFDLDEPDEDVIYPLESKEQVYSVLSDTVKTL
;
A
#
# COMPACT_ATOMS: atom_id res chain seq x y z
N MET A 1 -2.69 -8.29 -19.60
CA MET A 1 -2.24 -9.36 -18.67
C MET A 1 -2.53 -9.06 -17.18
N PHE A 2 -3.44 -8.13 -16.85
CA PHE A 2 -3.83 -7.77 -15.46
C PHE A 2 -4.61 -8.87 -14.73
N THR A 3 -5.39 -9.66 -15.45
CA THR A 3 -6.18 -10.77 -14.92
C THR A 3 -5.32 -11.90 -14.33
N THR A 4 -4.09 -12.07 -14.79
CA THR A 4 -3.20 -13.13 -14.29
C THR A 4 -2.60 -12.77 -12.92
N LYS A 5 -2.21 -11.51 -12.69
CA LYS A 5 -1.61 -11.08 -11.42
C LYS A 5 -2.63 -11.08 -10.28
N LYS A 6 -3.82 -10.49 -10.48
CA LYS A 6 -4.90 -10.55 -9.49
C LYS A 6 -5.30 -11.99 -9.12
N LYS A 7 -5.37 -12.90 -10.10
CA LYS A 7 -5.62 -14.34 -9.85
C LYS A 7 -4.52 -15.00 -9.02
N LYS A 8 -3.24 -14.65 -9.22
CA LYS A 8 -2.13 -15.17 -8.40
C LYS A 8 -2.25 -14.71 -6.94
N ILE A 9 -2.54 -13.42 -6.74
CA ILE A 9 -2.74 -12.84 -5.40
C ILE A 9 -3.93 -13.51 -4.71
N GLN A 10 -5.06 -13.66 -5.42
CA GLN A 10 -6.24 -14.31 -4.87
C GLN A 10 -5.94 -15.75 -4.42
N LYS A 11 -5.28 -16.56 -5.25
CA LYS A 11 -4.86 -17.93 -4.88
C LYS A 11 -3.92 -17.95 -3.67
N TYR A 12 -2.99 -17.00 -3.59
CA TYR A 12 -2.09 -16.87 -2.45
C TYR A 12 -2.88 -16.60 -1.16
N LEU A 13 -3.88 -15.72 -1.20
CA LEU A 13 -4.74 -15.41 -0.05
C LEU A 13 -5.64 -16.60 0.34
N GLU A 14 -6.13 -17.37 -0.64
CA GLU A 14 -6.94 -18.59 -0.40
C GLU A 14 -6.15 -19.70 0.32
N GLN A 15 -4.81 -19.70 0.20
CA GLN A 15 -3.93 -20.67 0.88
C GLN A 15 -3.63 -20.29 2.33
N LYS A 16 -3.97 -19.07 2.76
CA LYS A 16 -3.72 -18.58 4.12
C LYS A 16 -4.88 -18.96 5.04
N THR A 17 -4.56 -19.60 6.17
CA THR A 17 -5.52 -19.76 7.27
C THR A 17 -5.74 -18.40 7.95
N ALA A 18 -6.91 -18.21 8.60
CA ALA A 18 -7.24 -16.97 9.29
C ALA A 18 -6.15 -16.55 10.30
N ASP A 19 -5.60 -17.51 11.05
CA ASP A 19 -4.56 -17.28 12.05
C ASP A 19 -3.18 -16.93 11.46
N ASN A 20 -2.98 -17.15 10.15
CA ASN A 20 -1.73 -16.89 9.44
C ASN A 20 -1.79 -15.68 8.50
N LYS A 21 -2.93 -14.97 8.48
CA LYS A 21 -3.03 -13.71 7.75
C LYS A 21 -2.30 -12.62 8.51
N CYS A 22 -1.49 -11.87 7.77
CA CYS A 22 -0.82 -10.68 8.27
C CYS A 22 -1.44 -9.41 7.66
N ALA A 23 -1.09 -8.24 8.20
CA ALA A 23 -1.54 -6.94 7.71
C ALA A 23 -1.35 -6.75 6.19
N PHE A 24 -0.26 -7.28 5.63
CA PHE A 24 -0.01 -7.26 4.18
C PHE A 24 -1.06 -8.06 3.40
N ASP A 25 -1.49 -9.21 3.93
CA ASP A 25 -2.52 -10.05 3.30
C ASP A 25 -3.89 -9.35 3.31
N ASP A 26 -4.16 -8.54 4.35
CA ASP A 26 -5.38 -7.73 4.44
C ASP A 26 -5.35 -6.58 3.43
N LEU A 27 -4.23 -5.87 3.28
CA LEU A 27 -4.06 -4.83 2.26
C LEU A 27 -4.17 -5.38 0.83
N LEU A 28 -3.68 -6.60 0.58
CA LEU A 28 -3.90 -7.28 -0.71
C LEU A 28 -5.38 -7.61 -0.94
N SER A 29 -6.11 -7.97 0.10
CA SER A 29 -7.55 -8.22 0.01
C SER A 29 -8.29 -6.92 -0.34
N ASP A 30 -7.91 -5.81 0.28
CA ASP A 30 -8.44 -4.48 0.02
C ASP A 30 -8.09 -3.99 -1.40
N TYR A 31 -6.90 -4.32 -1.91
CA TYR A 31 -6.54 -4.09 -3.31
C TYR A 31 -7.42 -4.89 -4.29
N LEU A 32 -7.73 -6.15 -3.97
CA LEU A 32 -8.54 -7.00 -4.86
C LEU A 32 -10.01 -6.53 -4.92
N ASN A 33 -10.57 -6.11 -3.78
CA ASN A 33 -11.96 -5.68 -3.68
C ASN A 33 -12.16 -4.19 -4.06
N GLY A 34 -11.08 -3.41 -4.16
CA GLY A 34 -11.10 -1.99 -4.58
C GLY A 34 -11.02 -0.99 -3.42
N SER A 35 -11.30 -1.41 -2.19
CA SER A 35 -11.34 -0.53 -1.01
C SER A 35 -10.01 0.14 -0.69
N LEU A 36 -8.86 -0.47 -1.03
CA LEU A 36 -7.56 0.17 -0.80
C LEU A 36 -7.46 1.53 -1.49
N LYS A 37 -8.00 1.64 -2.71
CA LYS A 37 -8.02 2.90 -3.44
C LYS A 37 -9.00 3.89 -2.80
N ASP A 38 -10.20 3.41 -2.45
CA ASP A 38 -11.24 4.25 -1.83
C ASP A 38 -10.76 4.82 -0.48
N ASP A 39 -10.04 4.03 0.32
CA ASP A 39 -9.46 4.44 1.60
C ASP A 39 -8.41 5.55 1.42
N LEU A 40 -7.53 5.43 0.41
CA LEU A 40 -6.54 6.46 0.08
C LEU A 40 -7.20 7.76 -0.40
N GLU A 41 -8.24 7.67 -1.21
CA GLU A 41 -9.01 8.84 -1.66
C GLU A 41 -9.75 9.49 -0.49
N SER A 42 -10.18 8.72 0.52
CA SER A 42 -10.84 9.25 1.73
C SER A 42 -9.93 10.18 2.56
N VAL A 43 -8.62 9.98 2.50
CA VAL A 43 -7.62 10.86 3.12
C VAL A 43 -7.07 11.92 2.15
N LYS A 44 -7.79 12.14 1.03
CA LYS A 44 -7.52 13.15 0.00
C LYS A 44 -6.26 12.90 -0.82
N ILE A 45 -5.81 11.65 -0.95
CA ILE A 45 -4.81 11.31 -1.96
C ILE A 45 -5.50 11.21 -3.31
N GLU A 46 -5.03 11.99 -4.26
CA GLU A 46 -5.53 12.04 -5.63
C GLU A 46 -4.59 11.30 -6.59
N ARG A 47 -5.09 10.96 -7.78
CA ARG A 47 -4.31 10.30 -8.85
C ARG A 47 -3.58 9.03 -8.38
N VAL A 48 -4.29 8.23 -7.58
CA VAL A 48 -3.76 6.99 -7.01
C VAL A 48 -3.49 5.96 -8.11
N GLU A 49 -2.24 5.55 -8.22
CA GLU A 49 -1.76 4.45 -9.05
C GLU A 49 -1.19 3.36 -8.16
N ILE A 50 -1.67 2.12 -8.33
CA ILE A 50 -1.27 0.98 -7.49
C ILE A 50 -0.56 -0.06 -8.36
N HIS A 51 0.68 -0.35 -8.02
CA HIS A 51 1.55 -1.32 -8.66
C HIS A 51 1.88 -2.45 -7.69
N ILE A 52 1.65 -3.69 -8.11
CA ILE A 52 1.99 -4.86 -7.28
C ILE A 52 3.21 -5.54 -7.87
N ASP A 53 4.30 -5.59 -7.13
CA ASP A 53 5.44 -6.44 -7.45
C ASP A 53 5.25 -7.82 -6.83
N TRP A 54 5.38 -8.85 -7.67
CA TRP A 54 5.03 -10.22 -7.31
C TRP A 54 6.04 -11.21 -7.87
N PHE A 55 7.19 -11.24 -7.21
CA PHE A 55 8.30 -12.14 -7.48
C PHE A 55 8.40 -13.20 -6.37
N GLU A 56 9.23 -14.22 -6.57
CA GLU A 56 9.38 -15.31 -5.59
C GLU A 56 9.87 -14.77 -4.24
N ASP A 57 10.92 -13.96 -4.27
CA ASP A 57 11.58 -13.41 -3.09
C ASP A 57 11.04 -12.04 -2.65
N ILE A 58 10.32 -11.35 -3.54
CA ILE A 58 9.86 -9.97 -3.30
C ILE A 58 8.37 -9.86 -3.59
N LYS A 59 7.63 -9.37 -2.59
CA LYS A 59 6.22 -8.97 -2.73
C LYS A 59 6.10 -7.55 -2.22
N CYS A 60 5.55 -6.65 -3.02
CA CYS A 60 5.38 -5.25 -2.64
C CYS A 60 4.08 -4.70 -3.22
N ILE A 61 3.38 -3.87 -2.44
CA ILE A 61 2.31 -3.00 -2.91
C ILE A 61 2.93 -1.59 -2.98
N GLY A 62 3.29 -1.17 -4.20
CA GLY A 62 3.71 0.20 -4.48
C GLY A 62 2.51 1.06 -4.83
N ILE A 63 2.42 2.23 -4.22
CA ILE A 63 1.31 3.17 -4.34
C ILE A 63 1.87 4.55 -4.58
N GLN A 64 1.53 5.11 -5.74
CA GLN A 64 1.91 6.45 -6.12
C GLN A 64 0.67 7.34 -6.16
N GLY A 65 0.80 8.57 -5.69
CA GLY A 65 -0.33 9.49 -5.63
C GLY A 65 0.08 10.94 -5.48
N ARG A 66 -0.91 11.81 -5.29
CA ARG A 66 -0.73 13.23 -5.07
C ARG A 66 -1.50 13.69 -3.85
N TYR A 67 -0.86 14.46 -2.99
CA TYR A 67 -1.54 15.23 -1.95
C TYR A 67 -1.24 16.71 -2.15
N LYS A 68 -2.24 17.52 -2.53
CA LYS A 68 -2.05 18.92 -2.92
C LYS A 68 -0.96 19.02 -4.01
N LYS A 69 0.15 19.69 -3.70
CA LYS A 69 1.33 19.85 -4.57
C LYS A 69 2.35 18.72 -4.41
N TYR A 70 2.27 17.90 -3.36
CA TYR A 70 3.24 16.86 -3.05
C TYR A 70 2.96 15.58 -3.85
N TYR A 71 4.02 14.97 -4.35
CA TYR A 71 4.05 13.60 -4.81
C TYR A 71 4.17 12.67 -3.61
N MET A 72 3.39 11.59 -3.60
CA MET A 72 3.41 10.56 -2.57
C MET A 72 3.92 9.27 -3.18
N ASP A 73 4.88 8.63 -2.53
CA ASP A 73 5.24 7.23 -2.76
C ASP A 73 5.05 6.44 -1.47
N LEU A 74 4.38 5.29 -1.57
CA LEU A 74 4.11 4.39 -0.46
C LEU A 74 4.42 2.97 -0.92
N GLN A 75 5.43 2.36 -0.31
CA GLN A 75 5.83 0.99 -0.61
C GLN A 75 5.55 0.11 0.60
N ILE A 76 4.72 -0.90 0.42
CA ILE A 76 4.32 -1.80 1.50
C ILE A 76 4.87 -3.19 1.19
N TYR A 77 5.72 -3.69 2.08
CA TYR A 77 6.29 -5.03 2.08
C TYR A 77 5.60 -5.89 3.15
N PRO A 78 5.80 -7.23 3.17
CA PRO A 78 5.13 -8.10 4.13
C PRO A 78 5.38 -7.80 5.61
N LYS A 79 6.44 -7.05 5.95
CA LYS A 79 6.87 -6.78 7.33
C LYS A 79 7.02 -5.30 7.65
N GLU A 80 7.02 -4.44 6.66
CA GLU A 80 7.34 -3.02 6.80
C GLU A 80 6.72 -2.24 5.65
N PHE A 81 6.61 -0.93 5.83
CA PHE A 81 6.23 -0.02 4.77
C PHE A 81 7.04 1.27 4.86
N SER A 82 7.27 1.91 3.73
CA SER A 82 7.82 3.25 3.65
C SER A 82 6.80 4.22 3.08
N ILE A 83 6.87 5.48 3.52
CA ILE A 83 6.08 6.56 2.96
C ILE A 83 6.93 7.82 2.83
N SER A 84 6.81 8.47 1.69
CA SER A 84 7.47 9.74 1.36
C SER A 84 6.48 10.71 0.72
N PHE A 85 6.73 12.00 0.98
CA PHE A 85 5.95 13.11 0.44
C PHE A 85 6.89 14.22 0.04
N ASP A 86 7.04 14.44 -1.26
CA ASP A 86 8.03 15.37 -1.79
C ASP A 86 7.40 16.32 -2.80
N LEU A 87 7.95 17.53 -2.92
CA LEU A 87 7.50 18.46 -3.96
C LEU A 87 7.85 17.95 -5.36
N ASP A 88 8.95 17.18 -5.45
CA ASP A 88 9.48 16.51 -6.63
C ASP A 88 9.66 14.99 -6.34
N GLU A 89 10.58 14.29 -7.01
CA GLU A 89 10.84 12.86 -6.76
C GLU A 89 11.35 12.65 -5.32
N PRO A 90 10.89 11.62 -4.58
CA PRO A 90 11.23 11.45 -3.17
C PRO A 90 12.71 11.12 -2.95
N ASP A 91 13.37 11.88 -2.06
CA ASP A 91 14.80 11.71 -1.72
C ASP A 91 15.01 10.81 -0.49
N GLU A 92 14.07 10.76 0.47
CA GLU A 92 14.19 9.94 1.69
C GLU A 92 12.86 9.32 2.15
N ASP A 93 12.89 8.00 2.35
CA ASP A 93 11.75 7.20 2.80
C ASP A 93 11.81 6.97 4.32
N VAL A 94 10.74 7.34 5.05
CA VAL A 94 10.60 6.93 6.44
C VAL A 94 10.03 5.51 6.49
N ILE A 95 10.77 4.60 7.11
CA ILE A 95 10.41 3.17 7.19
C ILE A 95 9.74 2.85 8.52
N TYR A 96 8.62 2.13 8.46
CA TYR A 96 7.82 1.70 9.60
C TYR A 96 7.63 0.17 9.57
N PRO A 97 7.63 -0.52 10.73
CA PRO A 97 7.17 -1.90 10.79
C PRO A 97 5.68 -1.98 10.44
N LEU A 98 5.26 -3.06 9.78
CA LEU A 98 3.87 -3.31 9.40
C LEU A 98 3.21 -4.25 10.41
N GLU A 99 2.51 -3.67 11.38
CA GLU A 99 1.83 -4.40 12.45
C GLU A 99 0.34 -4.61 12.15
N SER A 100 -0.32 -3.62 11.53
CA SER A 100 -1.71 -3.70 11.08
C SER A 100 -1.93 -2.86 9.82
N LYS A 101 -3.03 -3.09 9.10
CA LYS A 101 -3.38 -2.24 7.94
C LYS A 101 -3.83 -0.84 8.38
N GLU A 102 -4.49 -0.74 9.53
CA GLU A 102 -4.96 0.52 10.11
C GLU A 102 -3.79 1.45 10.43
N GLN A 103 -2.63 0.88 10.79
CA GLN A 103 -1.40 1.63 11.03
C GLN A 103 -0.96 2.43 9.80
N VAL A 104 -1.03 1.84 8.60
CA VAL A 104 -0.66 2.51 7.34
C VAL A 104 -1.51 3.76 7.16
N TYR A 105 -2.83 3.64 7.33
CA TYR A 105 -3.76 4.77 7.20
C TYR A 105 -3.57 5.82 8.30
N SER A 106 -3.26 5.41 9.53
CA SER A 106 -2.95 6.33 10.62
C SER A 106 -1.71 7.15 10.33
N VAL A 107 -0.60 6.50 9.94
CA VAL A 107 0.66 7.18 9.59
C VAL A 107 0.45 8.10 8.40
N LEU A 108 -0.28 7.66 7.38
CA LEU A 108 -0.63 8.48 6.22
C LEU A 108 -1.42 9.73 6.64
N SER A 109 -2.47 9.56 7.46
CA SER A 109 -3.30 10.68 7.95
C SER A 109 -2.48 11.68 8.75
N ASP A 110 -1.59 11.21 9.62
CA ASP A 110 -0.78 12.07 10.47
C ASP A 110 0.29 12.81 9.67
N THR A 111 0.94 12.14 8.73
CA THR A 111 1.91 12.76 7.81
C THR A 111 1.25 13.87 7.01
N VAL A 112 0.10 13.58 6.42
CA VAL A 112 -0.69 14.52 5.63
C VAL A 112 -1.12 15.76 6.43
N LYS A 113 -1.41 15.64 7.73
CA LYS A 113 -1.73 16.80 8.59
C LYS A 113 -0.55 17.75 8.80
N THR A 114 0.68 17.28 8.60
CA THR A 114 1.88 18.09 8.75
C THR A 114 2.29 18.84 7.47
N LEU A 115 1.60 18.58 6.34
CA LEU A 115 1.92 19.09 4.98
C LEU A 115 0.94 20.14 4.45
#